data_AF-A0A7S4DTF4-F1
#
_entry.id   AF-A0A7S4DTF4-F1
#
_cell.length_a   1.000
_cell.length_b   1.000
_cell.length_c   1.000
_cell.angle_alpha   90.00
_cell.angle_beta   90.00
_cell.angle_gamma   90.00
#
_symmetry.space_group_name_H-M   'P 1'
#
loop_
_entity.id
_entity.type
_entity.pdbx_description
1 polymer ?
#
loop_
_entity_poly.entity_id
_entity_poly.type
_entity_poly.pdbx_seq_one_letter_code
_entity_poly.pdbx_strand_id
1 'polypeptide(L)'
;GGGGGRDAGGTADIGVRIEAARRARGLRTLRVRCISYQEEQDMRYRDWVHSCGETVHRESKGRVGYIHVSEMEKKGFADFTRQYLVECERDAIILDIRGNTGGFCSPLIIDSLSRRPLGVHVPRYGHPTSFPNDLPSNYQVVVCVVNEETGSDGEGLAHSLACLQLATIVGTRTWGGVIVTGDS
;
A
#
# COMPACT_ATOMS: atom_id res chain seq x y z
N GLY A 1 -3.87 41.74 -24.19
CA GLY A 1 -3.84 40.27 -24.26
C GLY A 1 -3.89 39.74 -22.85
N GLY A 2 -4.93 38.98 -22.51
CA GLY A 2 -5.33 38.67 -21.14
C GLY A 2 -4.35 37.78 -20.37
N GLY A 3 -4.12 38.14 -19.12
CA GLY A 3 -3.52 37.28 -18.10
C GLY A 3 -4.55 36.26 -17.63
N GLY A 4 -4.30 34.98 -17.89
CA GLY A 4 -5.02 33.87 -17.30
C GLY A 4 -4.55 33.66 -15.86
N GLY A 5 -5.34 34.16 -14.91
CA GLY A 5 -5.20 33.87 -13.49
C GLY A 5 -5.34 32.37 -13.25
N ARG A 6 -4.41 31.82 -12.48
CA ARG A 6 -4.55 30.48 -11.91
C ARG A 6 -5.61 30.59 -10.82
N ASP A 7 -6.75 29.96 -11.03
CA ASP A 7 -7.74 29.75 -9.97
C ASP A 7 -7.13 28.83 -8.91
N ALA A 8 -6.60 29.46 -7.86
CA ALA A 8 -6.30 28.79 -6.61
C ALA A 8 -7.64 28.41 -5.96
N GLY A 9 -8.02 27.13 -6.09
CA GLY A 9 -9.18 26.56 -5.43
C GLY A 9 -9.05 26.67 -3.91
N GLY A 10 -9.57 27.77 -3.34
CA GLY A 10 -9.56 28.01 -1.91
C GLY A 10 -10.50 27.05 -1.20
N THR A 11 -9.97 26.23 -0.29
CA THR A 11 -10.77 25.47 0.67
C THR A 11 -11.37 26.45 1.68
N ALA A 12 -12.66 26.79 1.50
CA ALA A 12 -13.39 27.57 2.49
C ALA A 12 -13.87 26.66 3.64
N ASP A 13 -13.65 27.10 4.88
CA ASP A 13 -14.36 26.53 6.03
C ASP A 13 -15.82 26.98 5.96
N ILE A 14 -16.75 26.04 5.89
CA ILE A 14 -18.18 26.33 5.93
C ILE A 14 -18.71 25.84 7.28
N GLY A 15 -19.41 26.72 7.99
CA GLY A 15 -20.17 26.31 9.18
C GLY A 15 -21.38 25.50 8.73
N VAL A 16 -21.35 24.18 8.89
CA VAL A 16 -22.49 23.31 8.57
C VAL A 16 -23.16 22.86 9.86
N ARG A 17 -24.45 23.19 10.00
CA ARG A 17 -25.27 22.70 11.11
C ARG A 17 -25.73 21.29 10.79
N ILE A 18 -25.17 20.29 11.46
CA ILE A 18 -25.53 18.88 11.26
C ILE A 18 -26.53 18.45 12.34
N GLU A 19 -27.71 18.02 11.90
CA GLU A 19 -28.72 17.42 12.78
C GLU A 19 -28.55 15.89 12.76
N ALA A 20 -27.88 15.34 13.76
CA ALA A 20 -27.69 13.89 13.87
C ALA A 20 -28.98 13.25 14.41
N ALA A 21 -29.82 12.71 13.52
CA ALA A 21 -31.08 12.04 13.89
C ALA A 21 -30.91 10.72 14.68
N ARG A 22 -29.67 10.24 14.89
CA ARG A 22 -29.41 8.97 15.57
C ARG A 22 -28.93 9.23 17.00
N ARG A 23 -29.86 9.06 17.94
CA ARG A 23 -29.75 9.22 19.41
C ARG A 23 -29.80 10.67 19.91
N ALA A 24 -31.01 11.17 20.16
CA ALA A 24 -31.42 12.15 21.18
C ALA A 24 -30.29 12.90 21.96
N ARG A 25 -29.39 13.59 21.27
CA ARG A 25 -28.25 14.31 21.86
C ARG A 25 -28.16 15.75 21.35
N GLY A 26 -29.31 16.42 21.27
CA GLY A 26 -29.41 17.86 21.01
C GLY A 26 -28.81 18.33 19.68
N LEU A 27 -29.06 19.59 19.34
CA LEU A 27 -28.47 20.25 18.18
C LEU A 27 -27.00 20.55 18.45
N ARG A 28 -26.10 20.11 17.56
CA ARG A 28 -24.68 20.48 17.58
C ARG A 28 -24.33 21.30 16.35
N THR A 29 -23.71 22.46 16.58
CA THR A 29 -23.11 23.24 15.51
C THR A 29 -21.66 22.76 15.34
N LEU A 30 -21.33 22.26 14.16
CA LEU A 30 -19.98 21.82 13.81
C LEU A 30 -19.41 22.76 12.74
N ARG A 31 -18.13 23.08 12.85
CA ARG A 31 -17.40 23.74 11.77
C ARG A 31 -16.74 22.65 10.94
N VAL A 32 -17.04 22.61 9.64
CA VAL A 32 -16.48 21.61 8.73
C VAL A 32 -15.63 22.32 7.68
N ARG A 33 -14.49 21.72 7.35
CA ARG A 33 -13.65 22.19 6.26
C ARG A 33 -14.10 21.49 4.99
N CYS A 34 -14.44 22.26 3.96
CA CYS A 34 -14.66 21.68 2.64
C CYS A 34 -13.32 21.21 2.07
N ILE A 35 -13.33 20.01 1.52
CA ILE A 35 -12.17 19.41 0.85
C ILE A 35 -12.40 19.39 -0.65
N SER A 36 -11.33 19.45 -1.41
CA SER A 36 -11.36 19.25 -2.87
C SER A 36 -11.75 17.81 -3.21
N TYR A 37 -12.20 17.60 -4.45
CA TYR A 37 -12.45 16.25 -4.98
C TYR A 37 -11.22 15.35 -4.87
N GLN A 38 -10.02 15.88 -5.18
CA GLN A 38 -8.77 15.12 -5.06
C GLN A 38 -8.48 14.69 -3.61
N GLU A 39 -8.64 15.60 -2.64
CA GLU A 39 -8.49 15.26 -1.23
C GLU A 39 -9.47 14.17 -0.78
N GLU A 40 -10.71 14.23 -1.27
CA GLU A 40 -11.73 13.21 -0.98
C GLU A 40 -11.34 11.85 -1.57
N GLN A 41 -10.88 11.80 -2.82
CA GLN A 41 -10.40 10.56 -3.45
C GLN A 41 -9.20 9.97 -2.69
N ASP A 42 -8.23 10.80 -2.31
CA ASP A 42 -7.06 10.35 -1.52
C ASP A 42 -7.47 9.85 -0.12
N MET A 43 -8.51 10.44 0.49
CA MET A 43 -9.07 9.94 1.76
C MET A 43 -9.79 8.61 1.58
N ARG A 44 -10.61 8.47 0.54
CA ARG A 44 -11.31 7.21 0.22
C ARG A 44 -10.34 6.08 -0.08
N TYR A 45 -9.29 6.36 -0.85
CA TYR A 45 -8.23 5.40 -1.12
C TYR A 45 -7.56 4.90 0.16
N ARG A 46 -7.16 5.82 1.05
CA ARG A 46 -6.55 5.45 2.34
C ARG A 46 -7.49 4.65 3.24
N ASP A 47 -8.76 5.04 3.30
CA ASP A 47 -9.79 4.31 4.05
C ASP A 47 -9.98 2.89 3.50
N TRP A 48 -10.02 2.73 2.18
CA TRP A 48 -10.08 1.43 1.53
C TRP A 48 -8.86 0.56 1.86
N VAL A 49 -7.63 1.07 1.68
CA VAL A 49 -6.39 0.34 2.01
C VAL A 49 -6.38 -0.08 3.47
N HIS A 50 -6.77 0.82 4.39
CA HIS A 50 -6.87 0.52 5.81
C HIS A 50 -7.88 -0.59 6.09
N SER A 51 -9.08 -0.52 5.49
CA SER A 51 -10.12 -1.54 5.67
C SER A 51 -9.71 -2.93 5.16
N CYS A 52 -8.92 -2.98 4.07
CA CYS A 52 -8.32 -4.21 3.56
C CYS A 52 -7.29 -4.75 4.56
N GLY A 53 -6.40 -3.91 5.07
CA GLY A 53 -5.42 -4.29 6.10
C GLY A 53 -6.08 -4.84 7.36
N GLU A 54 -7.08 -4.14 7.91
CA GLU A 54 -7.84 -4.62 9.07
C GLU A 54 -8.51 -5.97 8.81
N THR A 55 -9.04 -6.16 7.61
CA THR A 55 -9.66 -7.44 7.24
C THR A 55 -8.62 -8.55 7.18
N VAL A 56 -7.48 -8.33 6.51
CA VAL A 56 -6.38 -9.32 6.45
C VAL A 56 -5.86 -9.64 7.85
N HIS A 57 -5.63 -8.63 8.69
CA HIS A 57 -5.19 -8.82 10.07
C HIS A 57 -6.22 -9.61 10.89
N ARG A 58 -7.52 -9.31 10.75
CA ARG A 58 -8.59 -10.03 11.46
C ARG A 58 -8.67 -11.48 11.03
N GLU A 59 -8.78 -11.74 9.72
CA GLU A 59 -8.95 -13.10 9.19
C GLU A 59 -7.71 -13.97 9.42
N SER A 60 -6.50 -13.37 9.36
CA SER A 60 -5.24 -14.06 9.63
C SER A 60 -4.86 -14.15 11.11
N LYS A 61 -5.65 -13.56 12.02
CA LYS A 61 -5.32 -13.40 13.45
C LYS A 61 -3.97 -12.70 13.67
N GLY A 62 -3.68 -11.70 12.84
CA GLY A 62 -2.47 -10.88 12.89
C GLY A 62 -1.21 -11.58 12.37
N ARG A 63 -1.35 -12.67 11.61
CA ARG A 63 -0.20 -13.41 11.06
C ARG A 63 0.22 -12.94 9.68
N VAL A 64 -0.69 -12.34 8.93
CA VAL A 64 -0.44 -11.89 7.55
C VAL A 64 -0.50 -10.37 7.53
N GLY A 65 0.51 -9.73 6.94
CA GLY A 65 0.51 -8.31 6.67
C GLY A 65 -0.08 -7.97 5.31
N TYR A 66 -0.50 -6.72 5.13
CA TYR A 66 -1.10 -6.24 3.89
C TYR A 66 -0.46 -4.92 3.48
N ILE A 67 -0.01 -4.86 2.22
CA ILE A 67 0.63 -3.69 1.64
C ILE A 67 -0.01 -3.42 0.29
N HIS A 68 -0.54 -2.21 0.09
CA HIS A 68 -1.02 -1.80 -1.23
C HIS A 68 -0.06 -0.80 -1.87
N VAL A 69 0.23 -1.00 -3.16
CA VAL A 69 1.09 -0.12 -3.98
C VAL A 69 0.31 0.33 -5.21
N SER A 70 -0.21 1.55 -5.18
CA SER A 70 -1.05 2.12 -6.25
C SER A 70 -0.28 2.64 -7.47
N GLU A 71 1.01 2.96 -7.32
CA GLU A 71 1.86 3.47 -8.39
C GLU A 71 3.32 3.13 -8.07
N MET A 72 4.18 3.03 -9.08
CA MET A 72 5.63 2.77 -8.93
C MET A 72 6.47 4.05 -9.08
N GLU A 73 5.94 5.14 -8.55
CA GLU A 73 6.59 6.45 -8.47
C GLU A 73 7.08 6.73 -7.04
N LYS A 74 7.74 7.89 -6.83
CA LYS A 74 8.29 8.28 -5.53
C LYS A 74 7.30 8.19 -4.37
N LYS A 75 6.04 8.60 -4.60
CA LYS A 75 4.98 8.56 -3.59
C LYS A 75 4.62 7.12 -3.24
N GLY A 76 4.35 6.29 -4.25
CA GLY A 76 4.04 4.87 -4.06
C GLY A 76 5.16 4.11 -3.36
N PHE A 77 6.43 4.36 -3.71
CA PHE A 77 7.57 3.75 -3.01
C PHE A 77 7.68 4.20 -1.55
N ALA A 78 7.41 5.47 -1.25
CA ALA A 78 7.40 5.97 0.12
C ALA A 78 6.26 5.37 0.95
N ASP A 79 5.08 5.18 0.34
CA ASP A 79 3.93 4.50 0.96
C ASP A 79 4.24 3.01 1.20
N PHE A 80 4.84 2.33 0.22
CA PHE A 80 5.33 0.95 0.37
C PHE A 80 6.30 0.85 1.55
N THR A 81 7.32 1.70 1.60
CA THR A 81 8.35 1.64 2.65
C THR A 81 7.74 1.80 4.04
N ARG A 82 6.81 2.74 4.22
CA ARG A 82 6.11 2.94 5.50
C ARG A 82 5.30 1.71 5.93
N GLN A 83 4.57 1.11 5.00
CA GLN A 83 3.78 -0.09 5.27
C GLN A 83 4.70 -1.29 5.54
N TYR A 84 5.75 -1.46 4.74
CA TYR A 84 6.68 -2.58 4.84
C TYR A 84 7.38 -2.63 6.20
N LEU A 85 7.82 -1.49 6.75
CA LEU A 85 8.45 -1.44 8.08
C LEU A 85 7.55 -1.93 9.22
N VAL A 86 6.22 -1.92 9.03
CA VAL A 86 5.24 -2.39 10.02
C VAL A 86 4.83 -3.83 9.74
N GLU A 87 4.64 -4.18 8.47
CA GLU A 87 4.08 -5.46 8.06
C GLU A 87 5.14 -6.56 7.85
N CYS A 88 6.43 -6.22 7.76
CA CYS A 88 7.49 -7.18 7.46
C CYS A 88 7.79 -8.19 8.57
N GLU A 89 7.43 -7.89 9.82
CA GLU A 89 7.60 -8.81 10.97
C GLU A 89 6.47 -9.87 11.07
N ARG A 90 5.52 -9.86 10.12
CA ARG A 90 4.44 -10.85 10.02
C ARG A 90 4.94 -12.12 9.32
N ASP A 91 4.26 -13.25 9.53
CA ASP A 91 4.64 -14.54 8.93
C ASP A 91 4.59 -14.52 7.39
N ALA A 92 3.67 -13.72 6.83
CA ALA A 92 3.48 -13.57 5.40
C ALA A 92 3.00 -12.15 5.07
N ILE A 93 3.16 -11.75 3.81
CA ILE A 93 2.73 -10.45 3.27
C ILE A 93 1.85 -10.68 2.05
N ILE A 94 0.71 -10.00 2.01
CA ILE A 94 -0.04 -9.75 0.78
C ILE A 94 0.44 -8.42 0.20
N LEU A 95 1.11 -8.49 -0.94
CA LEU A 95 1.50 -7.33 -1.73
C LEU A 95 0.44 -7.11 -2.82
N ASP A 96 -0.42 -6.13 -2.62
CA ASP A 96 -1.50 -5.81 -3.54
C ASP A 96 -1.06 -4.69 -4.50
N ILE A 97 -0.95 -5.04 -5.79
CA ILE A 97 -0.61 -4.11 -6.87
C ILE A 97 -1.75 -3.98 -7.89
N ARG A 98 -2.99 -4.28 -7.46
CA ARG A 98 -4.19 -4.04 -8.27
C ARG A 98 -4.36 -2.54 -8.52
N GLY A 99 -4.72 -2.17 -9.74
CA GLY A 99 -4.84 -0.76 -10.14
C GLY A 99 -3.50 -0.02 -10.21
N ASN A 100 -2.37 -0.72 -10.18
CA ASN A 100 -1.06 -0.08 -10.25
C ASN A 100 -0.79 0.49 -11.65
N THR A 101 -0.56 1.80 -11.72
CA THR A 101 -0.41 2.55 -12.98
C THR A 101 0.99 2.49 -13.60
N GLY A 102 1.94 1.77 -13.00
CA GLY A 102 3.34 1.70 -13.43
C GLY A 102 4.22 2.81 -12.84
N GLY A 103 5.41 2.98 -13.43
CA GLY A 103 6.46 3.89 -12.92
C GLY A 103 7.86 3.32 -13.18
N PHE A 104 8.77 3.41 -12.22
CA PHE A 104 10.15 2.90 -12.34
C PHE A 104 10.77 2.45 -11.00
N CYS A 105 9.99 2.40 -9.92
CA CYS A 105 10.49 1.99 -8.60
C CYS A 105 10.37 0.48 -8.33
N SER A 106 9.90 -0.34 -9.27
CA SER A 106 9.87 -1.81 -9.11
C SER A 106 11.20 -2.42 -8.66
N PRO A 107 12.39 -1.99 -9.13
CA PRO A 107 13.66 -2.58 -8.68
C PRO A 107 13.92 -2.35 -7.19
N LEU A 108 13.43 -1.23 -6.63
CA LEU A 108 13.59 -0.91 -5.21
C LEU A 108 12.68 -1.77 -4.33
N ILE A 109 11.48 -2.08 -4.82
CA ILE A 109 10.56 -3.01 -4.14
C ILE A 109 11.15 -4.43 -4.16
N ILE A 110 11.69 -4.86 -5.31
CA ILE A 110 12.37 -6.15 -5.43
C ILE A 110 13.56 -6.22 -4.48
N ASP A 111 14.41 -5.18 -4.41
CA ASP A 111 15.53 -5.13 -3.48
C ASP A 111 15.07 -5.27 -2.02
N SER A 112 14.01 -4.53 -1.64
CA SER A 112 13.45 -4.58 -0.29
C SER A 112 12.96 -5.97 0.10
N LEU A 113 12.29 -6.67 -0.82
CA LEU A 113 11.77 -8.03 -0.61
C LEU A 113 12.83 -9.14 -0.76
N SER A 114 13.94 -8.85 -1.44
CA SER A 114 15.05 -9.80 -1.64
C SER A 114 16.00 -9.85 -0.45
N ARG A 115 16.03 -8.78 0.37
CA ARG A 115 16.90 -8.72 1.54
C ARG A 115 16.56 -9.83 2.53
N ARG A 116 17.60 -10.40 3.12
CA ARG A 116 17.52 -11.47 4.12
C ARG A 116 18.39 -11.10 5.33
N PRO A 117 17.93 -11.37 6.56
CA PRO A 117 18.78 -11.22 7.73
C PRO A 117 20.01 -12.12 7.58
N LEU A 118 21.19 -11.55 7.79
CA LEU A 118 22.48 -12.23 7.74
C LEU A 118 22.80 -12.95 9.06
N GLY A 119 22.12 -12.58 10.14
CA GLY A 119 22.27 -13.18 11.45
C GLY A 119 21.20 -12.70 12.41
N VAL A 120 21.25 -13.23 13.63
CA VAL A 120 20.39 -12.82 14.74
C VAL A 120 21.27 -12.41 15.91
N HIS A 121 21.08 -11.20 16.40
CA HIS A 121 21.69 -10.72 17.62
C HIS A 121 20.80 -11.06 18.82
N VAL A 122 21.29 -11.92 19.72
CA VAL A 122 20.57 -12.36 20.92
C VAL A 122 21.15 -11.65 22.14
N PRO A 123 20.51 -10.60 22.68
CA PRO A 123 21.02 -9.91 23.85
C PRO A 123 20.81 -10.73 25.13
N ARG A 124 21.64 -10.48 26.15
CA ARG A 124 21.48 -11.10 27.49
C ARG A 124 20.13 -10.78 28.14
N TYR A 125 19.58 -9.62 27.83
CA TYR A 125 18.26 -9.15 28.25
C TYR A 125 17.57 -8.52 27.04
N GLY A 126 16.31 -8.86 26.79
CA GLY A 126 15.52 -8.36 25.66
C GLY A 126 15.20 -9.42 24.62
N HIS A 127 14.67 -8.98 23.47
CA HIS A 127 14.30 -9.86 22.37
C HIS A 127 15.44 -9.99 21.35
N PRO A 128 15.58 -11.15 20.69
CA PRO A 128 16.46 -11.28 19.54
C PRO A 128 16.11 -10.27 18.44
N THR A 129 17.12 -9.72 17.77
CA THR A 129 16.94 -8.83 16.61
C THR A 129 17.68 -9.39 15.41
N SER A 130 17.18 -9.12 14.21
CA SER A 130 17.90 -9.37 12.95
C SER A 130 19.21 -8.57 12.87
N PHE A 131 20.15 -9.05 12.06
CA PHE A 131 21.30 -8.29 11.59
C PHE A 131 21.32 -8.31 10.06
N PRO A 132 21.34 -7.16 9.38
CA PRO A 132 21.10 -5.80 9.89
C PRO A 132 19.73 -5.62 10.59
N ASN A 133 19.65 -4.70 11.55
CA ASN A 133 18.48 -4.51 12.42
C ASN A 133 17.25 -3.93 11.70
N ASP A 134 17.42 -3.39 10.49
CA ASP A 134 16.36 -2.86 9.64
C ASP A 134 15.71 -3.93 8.75
N LEU A 135 16.16 -5.18 8.85
CA LEU A 135 15.56 -6.30 8.15
C LEU A 135 14.57 -7.04 9.02
N PRO A 136 13.52 -7.63 8.43
CA PRO A 136 12.61 -8.50 9.14
C PRO A 136 13.34 -9.70 9.77
N SER A 137 12.93 -10.07 10.97
CA SER A 137 13.53 -11.17 11.73
C SER A 137 13.20 -12.56 11.17
N ASN A 138 12.27 -12.65 10.21
CA ASN A 138 11.77 -13.86 9.60
C ASN A 138 11.80 -13.81 8.06
N TYR A 139 11.76 -15.00 7.44
CA TYR A 139 11.52 -15.13 6.00
C TYR A 139 10.02 -14.94 5.74
N GLN A 140 9.63 -13.84 5.09
CA GLN A 140 8.22 -13.65 4.75
C GLN A 140 7.85 -14.46 3.52
N VAL A 141 6.71 -15.17 3.61
CA VAL A 141 6.02 -15.67 2.43
C VAL A 141 5.29 -14.50 1.79
N VAL A 142 5.59 -14.18 0.53
CA VAL A 142 4.93 -13.08 -0.18
C VAL A 142 3.93 -13.63 -1.18
N VAL A 143 2.71 -13.09 -1.14
CA VAL A 143 1.68 -13.30 -2.17
C VAL A 143 1.41 -11.97 -2.84
N CYS A 144 1.66 -11.88 -4.15
CA CYS A 144 1.43 -10.69 -4.93
C CYS A 144 0.07 -10.77 -5.63
N VAL A 145 -0.79 -9.78 -5.41
CA VAL A 145 -2.13 -9.72 -6.00
C VAL A 145 -2.16 -8.74 -7.16
N VAL A 146 -2.64 -9.19 -8.32
CA VAL A 146 -2.67 -8.42 -9.58
C VAL A 146 -4.07 -8.37 -10.18
N ASN A 147 -4.36 -7.34 -10.99
CA ASN A 147 -5.55 -7.28 -11.84
C ASN A 147 -5.24 -6.75 -13.24
N GLU A 148 -6.27 -6.67 -14.09
CA GLU A 148 -6.20 -6.17 -15.47
C GLU A 148 -5.76 -4.70 -15.57
N GLU A 149 -5.84 -3.94 -14.49
CA GLU A 149 -5.43 -2.54 -14.42
C GLU A 149 -3.96 -2.38 -14.01
N THR A 150 -3.27 -3.46 -13.61
CA THR A 150 -1.83 -3.46 -13.37
C THR A 150 -1.10 -3.30 -14.70
N GLY A 151 -0.39 -2.17 -14.88
CA GLY A 151 0.27 -1.82 -16.14
C GLY A 151 1.78 -1.55 -16.02
N SER A 152 2.50 -1.74 -17.12
CA SER A 152 3.91 -1.34 -17.30
C SER A 152 4.84 -1.90 -16.20
N ASP A 153 5.48 -1.04 -15.41
CA ASP A 153 6.40 -1.44 -14.32
C ASP A 153 5.74 -2.36 -13.27
N GLY A 154 4.41 -2.29 -13.10
CA GLY A 154 3.66 -3.22 -12.26
C GLY A 154 3.68 -4.66 -12.80
N GLU A 155 3.65 -4.84 -14.13
CA GLU A 155 3.79 -6.15 -14.77
C GLU A 155 5.22 -6.65 -14.68
N GLY A 156 6.19 -5.76 -14.88
CA GLY A 156 7.62 -6.03 -14.69
C GLY A 156 7.92 -6.51 -13.27
N LEU A 157 7.31 -5.88 -12.26
CA LEU A 157 7.40 -6.30 -10.87
C LEU A 157 6.84 -7.71 -10.67
N ALA A 158 5.59 -7.96 -11.08
CA ALA A 158 4.94 -9.25 -10.89
C ALA A 158 5.74 -10.38 -11.57
N HIS A 159 6.20 -10.16 -12.79
CA HIS A 159 7.04 -11.10 -13.52
C HIS A 159 8.36 -11.36 -12.79
N SER A 160 9.05 -10.31 -12.37
CA SER A 160 10.33 -10.43 -11.67
C SER A 160 10.21 -11.16 -10.33
N LEU A 161 9.15 -10.88 -9.56
CA LEU A 161 8.89 -11.56 -8.29
C LEU A 161 8.64 -13.06 -8.48
N ALA A 162 7.94 -13.45 -9.55
CA ALA A 162 7.74 -14.85 -9.91
C ALA A 162 9.05 -15.53 -10.32
N CYS A 163 9.80 -14.90 -11.23
CA CYS A 163 11.08 -15.42 -11.73
C CYS A 163 12.15 -15.58 -10.65
N LEU A 164 12.19 -14.65 -9.69
CA LEU A 164 13.12 -14.70 -8.56
C LEU A 164 12.60 -15.57 -7.40
N GLN A 165 11.43 -16.19 -7.55
CA GLN A 165 10.78 -17.00 -6.51
C GLN A 165 10.59 -16.23 -5.18
N LEU A 166 10.37 -14.91 -5.28
CA LEU A 166 10.17 -14.04 -4.13
C LEU A 166 8.71 -13.97 -3.71
N ALA A 167 7.77 -14.17 -4.64
CA ALA A 167 6.35 -14.16 -4.35
C ALA A 167 5.56 -15.16 -5.21
N THR A 168 4.42 -15.62 -4.68
CA THR A 168 3.39 -16.32 -5.45
C THR A 168 2.45 -15.27 -6.06
N ILE A 169 2.19 -15.32 -7.36
CA ILE A 169 1.30 -14.36 -8.05
C ILE A 169 -0.14 -14.90 -8.07
N VAL A 170 -1.11 -14.08 -7.67
CA VAL A 170 -2.54 -14.43 -7.60
C VAL A 170 -3.35 -13.29 -8.23
N GLY A 171 -4.32 -13.59 -9.10
CA GLY A 171 -5.17 -12.55 -9.68
C GLY A 171 -5.67 -12.86 -11.08
N THR A 172 -6.06 -11.81 -11.81
CA THR A 172 -6.45 -11.87 -13.22
C THR A 172 -5.26 -11.50 -14.12
N ARG A 173 -5.37 -11.79 -15.43
CA ARG A 173 -4.34 -11.40 -16.41
C ARG A 173 -4.18 -9.88 -16.38
N THR A 174 -2.95 -9.41 -16.20
CA THR A 174 -2.60 -7.98 -16.23
C THR A 174 -2.85 -7.35 -17.60
N TRP A 175 -2.70 -6.03 -17.72
CA TRP A 175 -3.02 -5.27 -18.94
C TRP A 175 -2.38 -5.83 -20.24
N GLY A 176 -1.26 -6.54 -20.15
CA GLY A 176 -0.63 -7.30 -21.22
C GLY A 176 0.44 -6.53 -21.99
N GLY A 177 1.07 -5.52 -21.37
CA GLY A 177 2.14 -4.70 -21.96
C GLY A 177 3.55 -5.32 -21.88
N VAL A 178 3.74 -6.33 -21.01
CA VAL A 178 4.92 -7.19 -20.94
C VAL A 178 4.47 -8.64 -21.11
N ILE A 179 4.93 -9.31 -22.18
CA ILE A 179 4.54 -10.68 -22.52
C ILE A 179 4.96 -11.62 -21.38
N VAL A 180 3.99 -12.18 -20.67
CA VAL A 180 4.14 -13.42 -19.89
C VAL A 180 3.16 -14.44 -20.46
N THR A 181 3.61 -15.19 -21.45
CA THR A 181 3.03 -16.49 -21.77
C THR A 181 3.66 -17.50 -20.81
N GLY A 182 2.97 -17.81 -19.72
CA GLY A 182 3.29 -18.96 -18.90
C GLY A 182 2.53 -20.17 -19.42
N ASP A 183 3.21 -21.03 -20.18
CA ASP A 183 2.87 -22.45 -20.31
C ASP A 183 4.18 -23.24 -20.14
N SER A 184 4.25 -24.00 -19.03
CA SER A 184 5.01 -25.24 -18.74
C SER A 184 5.54 -25.23 -17.31
#